data_AF-A0A2E1B800-F1
#
_entry.id   AF-A0A2E1B800-F1
#
_cell.length_a   1.000
_cell.length_b   1.000
_cell.length_c   1.000
_cell.angle_alpha   90.00
_cell.angle_beta   90.00
_cell.angle_gamma   90.00
#
_symmetry.space_group_name_H-M   'P 1'
#
loop_
_entity.id
_entity.type
_entity.pdbx_description
1 polymer ?
#
loop_
_entity_poly.entity_id
_entity_poly.type
_entity_poly.pdbx_seq_one_letter_code
_entity_poly.pdbx_strand_id
1 'polypeptide(L)'
;MSTLREQQLAWLEHITSASGLTLTEVARKAGLHPSTLTRFWSRDDDGHTLTSSTVAKIEQATRVPAYEASHPKITAFAENEATPFVPVNDNNPVEAALKLAAERSTDIHLWSLKTGTLSAVGYPSGMIVAVDQAMTPRAGDAVCAQIYDFRRGTAETVFRVFRAPYLLSAAASGEPSQPELVDNERVVIAGVIVGGFTLRR
;
A
#
# COMPACT_ATOMS: atom_id res chain seq x y z
N MET A 1 13.40 13.63 -19.68
CA MET A 1 12.74 12.79 -18.67
C MET A 1 11.35 12.52 -19.19
N SER A 2 10.95 11.27 -19.43
CA SER A 2 9.60 11.02 -19.95
C SER A 2 8.57 11.26 -18.84
N THR A 3 7.46 11.91 -19.17
CA THR A 3 6.39 12.13 -18.20
C THR A 3 5.65 10.81 -17.89
N LEU A 4 5.02 10.70 -16.72
CA LEU A 4 4.20 9.52 -16.37
C LEU A 4 3.12 9.24 -17.43
N ARG A 5 2.56 10.30 -18.02
CA ARG A 5 1.59 10.18 -19.12
C ARG A 5 2.21 9.57 -20.38
N GLU A 6 3.40 10.00 -20.79
CA GLU A 6 4.11 9.43 -21.94
C GLU A 6 4.41 7.95 -21.74
N GLN A 7 4.81 7.56 -20.52
CA GLN A 7 4.97 6.15 -20.16
C GLN A 7 3.63 5.43 -20.35
N GLN A 8 2.56 5.98 -19.77
CA GLN A 8 1.20 5.45 -19.86
C GLN A 8 0.69 5.23 -21.28
N LEU A 9 0.95 6.18 -22.18
CA LEU A 9 0.63 6.04 -23.59
C LEU A 9 1.48 4.96 -24.26
N ALA A 10 2.79 4.92 -24.02
CA ALA A 10 3.68 3.91 -24.60
C ALA A 10 3.32 2.48 -24.16
N TRP A 11 2.85 2.30 -22.92
CA TRP A 11 2.36 1.00 -22.48
C TRP A 11 1.04 0.60 -23.11
N LEU A 12 0.08 1.53 -23.23
CA LEU A 12 -1.17 1.25 -23.93
C LEU A 12 -0.90 0.90 -25.40
N GLU A 13 0.06 1.58 -26.03
CA GLU A 13 0.54 1.26 -27.38
C GLU A 13 1.15 -0.14 -27.43
N HIS A 14 2.00 -0.49 -26.47
CA HIS A 14 2.56 -1.84 -26.35
C HIS A 14 1.49 -2.92 -26.19
N ILE A 15 0.48 -2.70 -25.33
CA ILE A 15 -0.64 -3.62 -25.16
C ILE A 15 -1.37 -3.80 -26.49
N THR A 16 -1.71 -2.72 -27.19
CA THR A 16 -2.47 -2.80 -28.44
C THR A 16 -1.68 -3.48 -29.56
N SER A 17 -0.37 -3.25 -29.65
CA SER A 17 0.50 -3.85 -30.65
C SER A 17 0.80 -5.33 -30.36
N ALA A 18 1.00 -5.72 -29.10
CA ALA A 18 1.32 -7.09 -28.72
C ALA A 18 0.08 -8.00 -28.68
N SER A 19 -1.08 -7.49 -28.26
CA SER A 19 -2.31 -8.28 -28.11
C SER A 19 -3.24 -8.21 -29.34
N GLY A 20 -3.03 -7.27 -30.26
CA GLY A 20 -3.92 -6.99 -31.39
C GLY A 20 -5.27 -6.39 -31.00
N LEU A 21 -5.48 -6.06 -29.71
CA LEU A 21 -6.71 -5.45 -29.21
C LEU A 21 -6.71 -3.95 -29.48
N THR A 22 -7.89 -3.41 -29.81
CA THR A 22 -8.11 -1.97 -29.86
C THR A 22 -8.22 -1.37 -28.45
N LEU A 23 -7.94 -0.07 -28.30
CA LEU A 23 -8.09 0.64 -27.01
C LEU A 23 -9.50 0.50 -26.40
N THR A 24 -10.53 0.42 -27.26
CA THR A 24 -11.91 0.22 -26.81
C THR A 24 -12.13 -1.18 -26.24
N GLU A 25 -11.50 -2.19 -26.83
CA GLU A 25 -11.56 -3.57 -26.33
C GLU A 25 -10.75 -3.74 -25.05
N VAL A 26 -9.58 -3.10 -24.96
CA VAL A 26 -8.80 -3.04 -23.71
C VAL A 26 -9.63 -2.42 -22.59
N ALA A 27 -10.30 -1.30 -22.85
CA ALA A 27 -11.18 -0.67 -21.87
C ALA A 27 -12.31 -1.61 -21.43
N ARG A 28 -13.04 -2.21 -22.38
CA ARG A 28 -14.14 -3.14 -22.07
C ARG A 28 -13.66 -4.36 -21.28
N LYS A 29 -12.51 -4.94 -21.66
CA LYS A 29 -11.93 -6.11 -21.00
C LYS A 29 -11.47 -5.79 -19.57
N ALA A 30 -11.02 -4.56 -19.34
CA ALA A 30 -10.69 -4.01 -18.03
C ALA A 30 -11.91 -3.54 -17.21
N GLY A 31 -13.14 -3.71 -17.72
CA GLY A 31 -14.36 -3.21 -17.05
C GLY A 31 -14.45 -1.69 -16.99
N LEU A 32 -13.79 -0.99 -17.92
CA LEU A 32 -13.78 0.46 -18.07
C LEU A 32 -14.70 0.88 -19.20
N HIS A 33 -15.24 2.11 -19.11
CA HIS A 33 -15.99 2.68 -20.22
C HIS A 33 -15.04 3.01 -21.40
N PRO A 34 -15.40 2.72 -22.66
CA PRO A 34 -14.55 2.99 -23.82
C PRO A 34 -14.04 4.43 -23.93
N SER A 35 -14.85 5.40 -23.48
CA SER A 35 -14.47 6.81 -23.47
C SER A 35 -13.30 7.13 -22.54
N THR A 36 -13.02 6.30 -21.54
CA THR A 36 -11.92 6.51 -20.58
C THR A 36 -10.57 6.45 -21.28
N LEU A 37 -10.29 5.36 -22.02
CA LEU A 37 -9.02 5.20 -22.72
C LEU A 37 -8.93 6.02 -24.01
N THR A 38 -10.04 6.17 -24.73
CA THR A 38 -10.05 7.00 -25.95
C THR A 38 -9.86 8.48 -25.64
N ARG A 39 -10.46 9.02 -24.57
CA ARG A 39 -10.18 10.41 -24.13
C ARG A 39 -8.75 10.59 -23.65
N PHE A 40 -8.23 9.64 -22.86
CA PHE A 40 -6.85 9.68 -22.39
C PHE A 40 -5.85 9.68 -23.54
N TRP A 41 -6.12 8.89 -24.59
CA TRP A 41 -5.31 8.82 -25.79
C TRP A 41 -5.38 10.09 -26.66
N SER A 42 -6.58 10.66 -26.83
CA SER A 42 -6.81 11.74 -27.79
C SER A 42 -6.64 13.15 -27.24
N ARG A 43 -6.80 13.37 -25.93
CA ARG A 43 -6.72 14.72 -25.33
C ARG A 43 -5.32 14.97 -24.80
N ASP A 44 -4.70 16.03 -25.31
CA ASP A 44 -3.43 16.59 -24.84
C ASP A 44 -3.64 17.69 -23.79
N ASP A 45 -4.72 17.57 -23.02
CA ASP A 45 -5.14 18.56 -22.03
C ASP A 45 -4.37 18.30 -20.73
N ASP A 46 -3.48 19.24 -20.41
CA ASP A 46 -2.65 19.40 -19.21
C ASP A 46 -2.66 18.23 -18.20
N GLY A 47 -1.73 17.29 -18.38
CA GLY A 47 -1.19 16.49 -17.27
C GLY A 47 -2.09 15.40 -16.67
N HIS A 48 -3.24 15.08 -17.27
CA HIS A 48 -4.06 13.96 -16.81
C HIS A 48 -3.39 12.60 -17.08
N THR A 49 -3.19 11.82 -16.02
CA THR A 49 -2.69 10.44 -16.03
C THR A 49 -3.81 9.45 -15.75
N LEU A 50 -3.66 8.20 -16.18
CA LEU A 50 -4.53 7.12 -15.72
C LEU A 50 -4.33 6.90 -14.21
N THR A 51 -5.43 6.71 -13.48
CA THR A 51 -5.37 6.34 -12.07
C THR A 51 -4.80 4.93 -11.91
N SER A 52 -4.17 4.66 -10.76
CA SER A 52 -3.62 3.34 -10.44
C SER A 52 -4.68 2.24 -10.50
N SER A 53 -5.93 2.53 -10.10
CA SER A 53 -7.07 1.61 -10.24
C SER A 53 -7.36 1.25 -11.70
N THR A 54 -7.24 2.23 -12.60
CA THR A 54 -7.43 2.04 -14.04
C THR A 54 -6.29 1.21 -14.62
N VAL A 55 -5.05 1.50 -14.21
CA VAL A 55 -3.86 0.75 -14.60
C VAL A 55 -3.95 -0.71 -14.13
N ALA A 56 -4.26 -0.96 -12.86
CA ALA A 56 -4.37 -2.32 -12.31
C ALA A 56 -5.48 -3.15 -12.98
N LYS A 57 -6.61 -2.53 -13.31
CA LYS A 57 -7.68 -3.20 -14.08
C LYS A 57 -7.20 -3.60 -15.48
N ILE A 58 -6.40 -2.75 -16.13
CA ILE A 58 -5.84 -3.04 -17.45
C ILE A 58 -4.76 -4.11 -17.34
N GLU A 59 -3.86 -4.05 -16.35
CA GLU A 59 -2.88 -5.11 -16.08
C GLU A 59 -3.56 -6.46 -15.85
N GLN A 60 -4.59 -6.51 -14.99
CA GLN A 60 -5.31 -7.73 -14.68
C GLN A 60 -6.04 -8.30 -15.91
N ALA A 61 -6.61 -7.43 -16.75
CA ALA A 61 -7.35 -7.82 -17.94
C ALA A 61 -6.46 -8.22 -19.13
N THR A 62 -5.27 -7.62 -19.24
CA THR A 62 -4.35 -7.82 -20.37
C THR A 62 -3.20 -8.76 -20.03
N ARG A 63 -2.93 -8.97 -18.73
CA ARG A 63 -1.74 -9.66 -18.19
C ARG A 63 -0.43 -9.03 -18.65
N VAL A 64 -0.46 -7.76 -19.07
CA VAL A 64 0.72 -6.98 -19.42
C VAL A 64 1.02 -6.08 -18.24
N PRO A 65 2.17 -6.24 -17.56
CA PRO A 65 2.54 -5.37 -16.45
C PRO A 65 2.71 -3.93 -16.94
N ALA A 66 2.24 -2.98 -16.15
CA ALA A 66 2.37 -1.56 -16.40
C ALA A 66 3.80 -1.12 -16.15
N TYR A 67 4.43 -0.57 -17.18
CA TYR A 67 5.79 -0.02 -17.17
C TYR A 67 6.76 -0.91 -16.38
N GLU A 68 7.34 -1.93 -17.03
CA GLU A 68 8.47 -2.66 -16.44
C GLU A 68 9.50 -1.64 -15.93
N ALA A 69 9.57 -1.53 -14.59
CA ALA A 69 10.30 -0.53 -13.80
C ALA A 69 9.71 0.91 -13.74
N SER A 70 8.63 1.12 -12.98
CA SER A 70 8.63 2.12 -11.89
C SER A 70 7.40 1.97 -10.96
N HIS A 71 7.38 0.92 -10.13
CA HIS A 71 7.06 1.25 -8.74
C HIS A 71 8.17 2.22 -8.33
N PRO A 72 7.88 3.46 -7.88
CA PRO A 72 8.94 4.38 -7.49
C PRO A 72 9.90 3.60 -6.61
N LYS A 73 11.18 3.59 -6.97
CA LYS A 73 12.21 3.01 -6.10
C LYS A 73 12.22 3.94 -4.89
N ILE A 74 11.43 3.60 -3.88
CA ILE A 74 11.15 4.43 -2.69
C ILE A 74 12.49 4.76 -2.05
N THR A 75 12.95 6.00 -2.25
CA THR A 75 14.30 6.41 -1.85
C THR A 75 14.35 6.86 -0.38
N ALA A 76 13.22 7.11 0.25
CA ALA A 76 13.18 7.52 1.65
C ALA A 76 11.79 7.29 2.27
N PHE A 77 11.76 6.55 3.37
CA PHE A 77 10.65 6.55 4.31
C PHE A 77 10.77 7.82 5.17
N ALA A 78 9.85 8.78 5.01
CA ALA A 78 9.72 9.87 5.98
C ALA A 78 9.24 9.30 7.32
N GLU A 79 9.78 9.82 8.43
CA GLU A 79 9.56 9.43 9.84
C GLU A 79 8.72 8.15 10.08
N ASN A 80 9.37 7.01 9.88
CA ASN A 80 8.73 5.70 9.98
C ASN A 80 8.08 5.49 11.37
N GLU A 81 6.75 5.44 11.44
CA GLU A 81 6.01 5.14 12.68
C GLU A 81 6.32 3.75 13.24
N ALA A 82 6.87 2.88 12.40
CA ALA A 82 7.40 1.59 12.76
C ALA A 82 8.59 1.21 11.88
N THR A 83 9.34 0.20 12.29
CA THR A 83 10.37 -0.43 11.45
C THR A 83 10.16 -1.93 11.38
N PRO A 84 10.48 -2.58 10.25
CA PRO A 84 10.44 -4.02 10.17
C PRO A 84 11.25 -4.64 11.32
N PHE A 85 10.66 -5.61 12.01
CA PHE A 85 11.33 -6.34 13.07
C PHE A 85 11.83 -7.66 12.52
N VAL A 86 13.15 -7.84 12.53
CA VAL A 86 13.81 -9.10 12.17
C VAL A 86 14.36 -9.70 13.46
N PRO A 87 13.81 -10.84 13.95
CA PRO A 87 14.37 -11.53 15.10
C PRO A 87 15.81 -11.94 14.79
N VAL A 88 16.76 -11.59 15.67
CA VAL A 88 18.20 -11.85 15.46
C VAL A 88 18.78 -12.74 16.55
N ASN A 89 18.16 -12.84 17.72
CA ASN A 89 18.68 -13.63 18.82
C ASN A 89 17.99 -14.99 18.91
N ASP A 90 18.57 -16.00 18.26
CA ASP A 90 18.05 -17.38 18.28
C ASP A 90 18.11 -18.03 19.70
N ASN A 91 18.88 -17.47 20.64
CA ASN A 91 18.91 -17.96 22.03
C ASN A 91 17.72 -17.47 22.86
N ASN A 92 16.98 -16.46 22.39
CA ASN A 92 15.76 -16.01 23.05
C ASN A 92 14.58 -16.84 22.51
N PRO A 93 13.92 -17.67 23.34
CA PRO A 93 12.86 -18.56 22.87
C PRO A 93 11.65 -17.81 22.28
N VAL A 94 11.41 -16.57 22.72
CA VAL A 94 10.34 -15.73 22.18
C VAL A 94 10.71 -15.25 20.78
N GLU A 95 11.91 -14.72 20.58
CA GLU A 95 12.40 -14.31 19.25
C GLU A 95 12.46 -15.49 18.27
N ALA A 96 12.89 -16.66 18.72
CA ALA A 96 12.88 -17.87 17.92
C ALA A 96 11.46 -18.27 17.47
N ALA A 97 10.46 -18.21 18.37
CA ALA A 97 9.07 -18.49 18.03
C ALA A 97 8.51 -17.50 16.99
N LEU A 98 8.88 -16.23 17.09
CA LEU A 98 8.45 -15.19 16.17
C LEU A 98 9.06 -15.33 14.79
N LYS A 99 10.35 -15.69 14.74
CA LYS A 99 11.05 -16.02 13.51
C LYS A 99 10.35 -17.18 12.80
N LEU A 100 10.06 -18.26 13.52
CA LEU A 100 9.32 -19.41 12.99
C LEU A 100 7.91 -19.04 12.49
N ALA A 101 7.21 -18.15 13.20
CA ALA A 101 5.90 -17.68 12.78
C ALA A 101 5.97 -16.87 11.46
N ALA A 102 6.94 -15.97 11.35
CA ALA A 102 7.17 -15.18 10.15
C ALA A 102 7.69 -16.02 8.97
N GLU A 103 8.46 -17.08 9.21
CA GLU A 103 8.95 -17.99 8.17
C GLU A 103 7.86 -18.94 7.64
N ARG A 104 6.86 -19.26 8.45
CA ARG A 104 5.76 -20.17 8.08
C ARG A 104 4.69 -19.53 7.20
N SER A 105 4.59 -18.21 7.18
CA SER A 105 3.60 -17.48 6.38
C SER A 105 4.25 -16.30 5.70
N THR A 106 4.15 -16.24 4.37
CA THR A 106 4.62 -15.08 3.58
C THR A 106 3.81 -13.82 3.83
N ASP A 107 2.61 -13.97 4.40
CA ASP A 107 1.65 -12.88 4.56
C ASP A 107 1.79 -12.19 5.93
N ILE A 108 2.56 -12.79 6.86
CA ILE A 108 2.78 -12.25 8.20
C ILE A 108 4.12 -11.52 8.25
N HIS A 109 4.05 -10.22 8.55
CA HIS A 109 5.23 -9.38 8.74
C HIS A 109 5.28 -8.80 10.14
N LEU A 110 6.48 -8.82 10.74
CA LEU A 110 6.70 -8.26 12.07
C LEU A 110 7.19 -6.82 11.97
N TRP A 111 6.66 -5.96 12.83
CA TRP A 111 7.00 -4.54 12.90
C TRP A 111 7.23 -4.11 14.35
N SER A 112 8.26 -3.32 14.59
CA SER A 112 8.47 -2.63 15.87
C SER A 112 7.89 -1.22 15.77
N LEU A 113 6.87 -0.92 16.57
CA LEU A 113 6.26 0.41 16.65
C LEU A 113 7.23 1.40 17.30
N LYS A 114 7.36 2.58 16.73
CA LYS A 114 8.20 3.68 17.23
C LYS A 114 7.38 4.77 17.90
N THR A 115 6.14 4.96 17.46
CA THR A 115 5.25 6.00 17.99
C THR A 115 4.14 5.43 18.88
N GLY A 116 3.51 6.29 19.66
CA GLY A 116 2.37 5.95 20.52
C GLY A 116 1.01 6.08 19.82
N THR A 117 0.97 6.12 18.49
CA THR A 117 -0.24 6.46 17.71
C THR A 117 -1.39 5.46 17.90
N LEU A 118 -1.12 4.24 18.37
CA LEU A 118 -2.10 3.20 18.68
C LEU A 118 -2.18 2.85 20.17
N SER A 119 -1.59 3.66 21.05
CA SER A 119 -1.48 3.35 22.48
C SER A 119 -2.83 3.20 23.19
N ALA A 120 -3.86 3.96 22.79
CA ALA A 120 -5.21 3.87 23.39
C ALA A 120 -5.95 2.58 23.03
N VAL A 121 -5.51 1.86 21.98
CA VAL A 121 -6.06 0.56 21.58
C VAL A 121 -5.12 -0.61 21.93
N GLY A 122 -4.15 -0.36 22.81
CA GLY A 122 -3.31 -1.42 23.39
C GLY A 122 -1.99 -1.70 22.65
N TYR A 123 -1.62 -0.87 21.67
CA TYR A 123 -0.35 -0.99 20.94
C TYR A 123 0.56 0.22 21.23
N PRO A 124 1.27 0.22 22.38
CA PRO A 124 2.19 1.30 22.74
C PRO A 124 3.46 1.31 21.88
N SER A 125 4.18 2.43 21.92
CA SER A 125 5.53 2.52 21.33
C SER A 125 6.46 1.45 21.92
N GLY A 126 7.34 0.89 21.09
CA GLY A 126 8.26 -0.18 21.43
C GLY A 126 7.67 -1.58 21.38
N MET A 127 6.35 -1.73 21.21
CA MET A 127 5.73 -3.03 20.99
C MET A 127 6.10 -3.58 19.61
N ILE A 128 6.29 -4.89 19.53
CA ILE A 128 6.41 -5.61 18.26
C ILE A 128 5.04 -6.17 17.92
N VAL A 129 4.58 -5.91 16.70
CA VAL A 129 3.27 -6.34 16.20
C VAL A 129 3.43 -7.25 14.98
N ALA A 130 2.52 -8.21 14.86
CA ALA A 130 2.39 -9.05 13.68
C ALA A 130 1.27 -8.51 12.80
N VAL A 131 1.58 -8.26 11.53
CA VAL A 131 0.67 -7.74 10.51
C VAL A 131 0.41 -8.85 9.49
N ASP A 132 -0.86 -9.21 9.30
CA ASP A 132 -1.33 -10.16 8.31
C ASP A 132 -1.87 -9.42 7.07
N GLN A 133 -1.24 -9.61 5.91
CA GLN A 133 -1.63 -9.00 4.65
C GLN A 133 -2.81 -9.69 3.96
N ALA A 134 -3.07 -10.95 4.28
CA ALA A 134 -4.19 -11.71 3.71
C ALA A 134 -5.52 -11.40 4.42
N MET A 135 -5.47 -10.79 5.60
CA MET A 135 -6.65 -10.49 6.40
C MET A 135 -7.41 -9.25 5.89
N THR A 136 -8.72 -9.39 5.69
CA THR A 136 -9.59 -8.26 5.34
C THR A 136 -9.90 -7.41 6.59
N PRO A 137 -9.62 -6.09 6.57
CA PRO A 137 -9.80 -5.22 7.73
C PRO A 137 -11.27 -4.97 8.05
N ARG A 138 -11.58 -4.92 9.35
CA ARG A 138 -12.92 -4.61 9.90
C ARG A 138 -12.88 -3.28 10.64
N ALA A 139 -14.03 -2.60 10.68
CA ALA A 139 -14.18 -1.41 11.51
C ALA A 139 -13.93 -1.78 12.97
N GLY A 140 -12.84 -1.30 13.54
CA GLY A 140 -12.34 -1.83 14.81
C GLY A 140 -10.83 -1.92 14.79
N ASP A 141 -10.33 -2.53 13.72
CA ASP A 141 -9.01 -3.13 13.68
C ASP A 141 -7.91 -2.07 13.66
N ALA A 142 -6.78 -2.42 14.29
CA ALA A 142 -5.53 -1.72 14.05
C ALA A 142 -4.90 -2.29 12.76
N VAL A 143 -4.50 -1.41 11.86
CA VAL A 143 -4.01 -1.76 10.53
C VAL A 143 -2.67 -1.10 10.23
N CYS A 144 -1.88 -1.76 9.39
CA CYS A 144 -0.76 -1.17 8.70
C CYS A 144 -1.26 -0.62 7.36
N ALA A 145 -0.95 0.63 7.06
CA ALA A 145 -1.32 1.28 5.81
C ALA A 145 -0.14 1.98 5.18
N GLN A 146 -0.20 2.17 3.87
CA GLN A 146 0.74 2.96 3.10
C GLN A 146 0.05 4.21 2.59
N ILE A 147 0.65 5.37 2.86
CA ILE A 147 0.24 6.66 2.32
C ILE A 147 1.23 7.03 1.22
N TYR A 148 0.77 7.07 -0.02
CA TYR A 148 1.57 7.42 -1.18
C TYR A 148 1.56 8.93 -1.43
N ASP A 149 2.74 9.54 -1.54
CA ASP A 149 2.90 10.86 -2.13
C ASP A 149 3.39 10.68 -3.57
N PHE A 150 2.43 10.69 -4.51
CA PHE A 150 2.73 10.54 -5.93
C PHE A 150 3.57 11.68 -6.52
N ARG A 151 3.54 12.88 -5.91
CA ARG A 151 4.36 14.00 -6.39
C ARG A 151 5.83 13.79 -6.06
N ARG A 152 6.09 13.18 -4.90
CA ARG A 152 7.45 12.90 -4.41
C ARG A 152 7.94 11.50 -4.73
N GLY A 153 7.06 10.60 -5.17
CA GLY A 153 7.38 9.19 -5.41
C GLY A 153 7.74 8.44 -4.12
N THR A 154 7.19 8.87 -2.98
CA THR A 154 7.47 8.28 -1.67
C THR A 154 6.23 7.58 -1.12
N ALA A 155 6.45 6.56 -0.29
CA ALA A 155 5.39 5.93 0.49
C ALA A 155 5.76 6.00 1.96
N GLU A 156 4.81 6.40 2.80
CA GLU A 156 4.93 6.40 4.24
C GLU A 156 4.15 5.23 4.81
N THR A 157 4.79 4.43 5.67
CA THR A 157 4.11 3.34 6.38
C THR A 157 3.59 3.85 7.71
N VAL A 158 2.28 3.78 7.89
CA VAL A 158 1.58 4.29 9.07
C VAL A 158 0.74 3.20 9.72
N PHE A 159 0.51 3.34 11.02
CA PHE A 159 -0.27 2.40 11.83
C PHE A 159 -1.47 3.12 12.44
N ARG A 160 -2.68 2.70 12.05
CA ARG A 160 -3.92 3.42 12.36
C ARG A 160 -5.05 2.47 12.74
N VAL A 161 -6.08 3.01 13.38
CA VAL A 161 -7.34 2.30 13.63
C VAL A 161 -8.25 2.50 12.43
N PHE A 162 -8.73 1.40 11.84
CA PHE A 162 -9.67 1.44 10.74
C PHE A 162 -11.10 1.67 11.25
N ARG A 163 -11.74 2.72 10.72
CA ARG A 163 -13.15 3.05 10.90
C ARG A 163 -13.68 3.46 9.53
N ALA A 164 -14.14 2.48 8.76
CA ALA A 164 -14.52 2.66 7.36
C ALA A 164 -15.34 3.95 7.13
N PRO A 165 -14.95 4.80 6.17
CA PRO A 165 -13.83 4.65 5.23
C PRO A 165 -12.50 5.27 5.70
N TYR A 166 -12.32 5.59 6.98
CA TYR A 166 -11.18 6.36 7.49
C TYR A 166 -10.17 5.55 8.30
N LEU A 167 -8.94 6.05 8.33
CA LEU A 167 -7.88 5.68 9.26
C LEU A 167 -7.73 6.77 10.32
N LEU A 168 -7.74 6.36 11.58
CA LEU A 168 -7.69 7.27 12.72
C LEU A 168 -6.48 6.97 13.61
N SER A 169 -5.88 8.02 14.17
CA SER A 169 -4.97 7.88 15.29
C SER A 169 -5.75 7.53 16.56
N ALA A 170 -5.18 6.67 17.39
CA ALA A 170 -5.70 6.27 18.69
C ALA A 170 -4.60 6.38 19.75
N ALA A 171 -4.03 7.57 19.90
CA ALA A 171 -3.05 7.86 20.93
C ALA A 171 -3.75 8.10 22.28
N ALA A 172 -3.16 7.61 23.37
CA ALA A 172 -3.67 7.84 24.73
C ALA A 172 -3.45 9.30 25.20
N SER A 173 -2.57 10.03 24.53
CA SER A 173 -2.24 11.44 24.82
C SER A 173 -1.93 12.18 23.54
N GLY A 174 -2.28 13.47 23.48
CA GLY A 174 -2.05 14.34 22.33
C GLY A 174 -3.33 14.65 21.55
N GLU A 175 -3.26 15.59 20.62
CA GLU A 175 -4.37 15.86 19.72
C GLU A 175 -4.50 14.74 18.68
N PRO A 176 -5.73 14.29 18.37
CA PRO A 176 -5.95 13.32 17.32
C PRO A 176 -5.47 13.90 15.98
N SER A 177 -4.71 13.10 15.23
CA SER A 177 -4.35 13.47 13.86
C SER A 177 -5.60 13.61 13.00
N GLN A 178 -5.50 14.34 11.90
CA GLN A 178 -6.56 14.36 10.91
C GLN A 178 -6.85 12.93 10.41
N PRO A 179 -8.13 12.56 10.22
CA PRO A 179 -8.50 11.29 9.59
C PRO A 179 -7.96 11.19 8.16
N GLU A 180 -7.40 10.04 7.82
CA GLU A 180 -6.98 9.74 6.45
C GLU A 180 -8.08 8.90 5.77
N LEU A 181 -8.56 9.34 4.60
CA LEU A 181 -9.57 8.59 3.85
C LEU A 181 -8.91 7.42 3.11
N VAL A 182 -9.39 6.20 3.34
CA VAL A 182 -9.00 5.01 2.58
C VAL A 182 -9.69 5.05 1.22
N ASP A 183 -8.93 5.45 0.21
CA ASP A 183 -9.37 5.55 -1.18
C ASP A 183 -8.83 4.42 -2.07
N ASN A 184 -7.99 3.54 -1.51
CA ASN A 184 -7.25 2.50 -2.24
C ASN A 184 -6.37 3.06 -3.38
N GLU A 185 -6.01 4.34 -3.33
CA GLU A 185 -5.11 4.99 -4.27
C GLU A 185 -3.97 5.68 -3.50
N ARG A 186 -4.29 6.76 -2.78
CA ARG A 186 -3.33 7.46 -1.93
C ARG A 186 -3.12 6.73 -0.61
N VAL A 187 -4.18 6.18 -0.03
CA VAL A 187 -4.15 5.50 1.27
C VAL A 187 -4.64 4.08 1.07
N VAL A 188 -3.73 3.13 1.23
CA VAL A 188 -3.99 1.71 1.02
C VAL A 188 -3.72 0.95 2.32
N ILE A 189 -4.67 0.13 2.75
CA ILE A 189 -4.44 -0.78 3.88
C ILE A 189 -3.59 -1.94 3.37
N ALA A 190 -2.40 -2.11 3.96
CA ALA A 190 -1.45 -3.15 3.61
C ALA A 190 -1.67 -4.44 4.40
N GLY A 191 -2.27 -4.36 5.59
CA GLY A 191 -2.61 -5.54 6.40
C GLY A 191 -3.19 -5.18 7.76
N VAL A 192 -3.64 -6.20 8.49
CA VAL A 192 -4.27 -6.08 9.81
C VAL A 192 -3.31 -6.52 10.91
N ILE A 193 -3.24 -5.78 12.01
CA ILE A 193 -2.52 -6.24 13.20
C ILE A 193 -3.31 -7.38 13.84
N VAL A 194 -2.73 -8.58 13.85
CA VAL A 194 -3.35 -9.79 14.41
C VAL A 194 -2.85 -10.13 15.82
N GLY A 195 -1.81 -9.45 16.28
CA GLY A 195 -1.28 -9.60 17.63
C GLY A 195 -0.05 -8.75 17.87
N GLY A 196 0.39 -8.67 19.12
CA GLY A 196 1.59 -7.95 19.51
C GLY A 196 2.13 -8.38 20.87
N PHE A 197 3.39 -8.07 21.12
CA PHE A 197 4.11 -8.42 22.34
C PHE A 197 5.25 -7.44 22.60
N THR A 198 5.66 -7.36 23.86
CA THR A 198 6.79 -6.53 24.29
C THR A 198 7.92 -7.44 24.77
N LEU A 199 9.11 -7.31 24.18
CA LEU A 199 10.29 -8.00 24.67
C LEU A 199 10.86 -7.24 25.87
N ARG A 200 11.04 -7.95 26.98
CA ARG A 200 11.83 -7.44 28.11
C ARG A 200 13.30 -7.61 27.75
N ARG A 201 14.02 -6.50 27.66
CA ARG A 201 15.48 -6.48 27.50
C ARG A 201 16.18 -6.58 28.84
#